data_AF-A0A5C5V6L3-F1
#
_entry.id   AF-A0A5C5V6L3-F1
#
_cell.length_a   1.000
_cell.length_b   1.000
_cell.length_c   1.000
_cell.angle_alpha   90.00
_cell.angle_beta   90.00
_cell.angle_gamma   90.00
#
_symmetry.space_group_name_H-M   'P 1'
#
loop_
_entity.id
_entity.type
_entity.pdbx_description
1 polymer ?
#
loop_
_entity_poly.entity_id
_entity_poly.type
_entity_poly.pdbx_seq_one_letter_code
_entity_poly.pdbx_strand_id
1 'polypeptide(L)'
;MSTERLEISCPDCHWHRVCNHLAMVQLLMKLGMFRREEEPDPGLVVELFRRSAVKMSCGDCSRVGLKVDVPREDEEEWDQRRVCKMCRQPIPLERLEVFPDTDTCVRCREKLESPEDHATPDFCPKCGEIMSLSTGRGGGMTRYRMRCPRCG
;
A
#
# COMPACT_ATOMS: atom_id res chain seq x y z
N MET A 1 -15.20 -18.98 -22.82
CA MET A 1 -15.66 -18.12 -21.71
C MET A 1 -14.44 -17.76 -20.88
N SER A 2 -13.99 -16.52 -20.92
CA SER A 2 -12.80 -16.10 -20.17
C SER A 2 -13.14 -16.07 -18.68
N THR A 3 -12.53 -16.98 -17.93
CA THR A 3 -12.70 -17.18 -16.47
C THR A 3 -11.77 -16.29 -15.64
N GLU A 4 -11.22 -15.23 -16.23
CA GLU A 4 -10.25 -14.38 -15.56
C GLU A 4 -10.92 -13.61 -14.41
N ARG A 5 -10.40 -13.82 -13.20
CA ARG A 5 -10.82 -13.14 -11.98
C ARG A 5 -9.70 -12.19 -11.58
N LEU A 6 -10.06 -11.00 -11.08
CA LEU A 6 -9.12 -10.03 -10.53
C LEU A 6 -9.56 -9.64 -9.12
N GLU A 7 -8.61 -9.40 -8.23
CA GLU A 7 -8.88 -8.89 -6.88
C GLU A 7 -8.55 -7.41 -6.85
N ILE A 8 -9.47 -6.57 -6.36
CA ILE A 8 -9.20 -5.17 -6.06
C ILE A 8 -9.00 -4.98 -4.57
N SER A 9 -8.04 -4.16 -4.16
CA SER A 9 -7.77 -3.84 -2.76
C SER A 9 -7.56 -2.34 -2.52
N CYS A 10 -8.07 -1.85 -1.39
CA CYS A 10 -7.86 -0.49 -0.94
C CYS A 10 -6.53 -0.40 -0.17
N PRO A 11 -5.63 0.52 -0.52
CA PRO A 11 -4.37 0.68 0.21
C PRO A 11 -4.53 1.28 1.61
N ASP A 12 -5.72 1.77 1.96
CA ASP A 12 -5.98 2.57 3.16
C ASP A 12 -6.77 1.80 4.22
N CYS A 13 -8.00 1.38 3.91
CA CYS A 13 -8.80 0.57 4.84
C CYS A 13 -8.64 -0.95 4.66
N HIS A 14 -7.82 -1.39 3.70
CA HIS A 14 -7.59 -2.81 3.39
C HIS A 14 -8.84 -3.59 2.91
N TRP A 15 -9.91 -2.88 2.58
CA TRP A 15 -11.06 -3.46 1.89
C TRP A 15 -10.61 -4.14 0.60
N HIS A 16 -11.12 -5.34 0.33
CA HIS A 16 -10.80 -6.08 -0.88
C HIS A 16 -12.03 -6.80 -1.43
N ARG A 17 -12.00 -7.08 -2.73
CA ARG A 17 -13.09 -7.74 -3.44
C ARG A 17 -12.58 -8.49 -4.67
N VAL A 18 -12.96 -9.76 -4.79
CA VAL A 18 -12.77 -10.52 -6.03
C VAL A 18 -13.84 -10.10 -7.04
N CYS A 19 -13.39 -9.78 -8.25
CA CYS A 19 -14.20 -9.33 -9.36
C CYS A 19 -14.09 -10.35 -10.49
N ASN A 20 -15.22 -10.92 -10.88
CA ASN A 20 -15.35 -11.66 -12.14
C ASN A 20 -15.56 -10.67 -13.29
N HIS A 21 -15.55 -11.17 -14.54
CA HIS A 21 -15.74 -10.35 -15.73
C HIS A 21 -16.97 -9.43 -15.64
N LEU A 22 -18.12 -9.94 -15.21
CA LEU A 22 -19.34 -9.14 -15.05
C LEU A 22 -19.16 -7.98 -14.05
N ALA A 23 -18.54 -8.25 -12.90
CA ALA A 23 -18.24 -7.23 -11.91
C ALA A 23 -17.26 -6.17 -12.44
N MET A 24 -16.27 -6.58 -13.24
CA MET A 24 -15.34 -5.65 -13.90
C MET A 24 -16.07 -4.71 -14.86
N VAL A 25 -16.94 -5.26 -15.72
CA VAL A 25 -17.75 -4.46 -16.66
C VAL A 25 -18.63 -3.47 -15.91
N GLN A 26 -19.35 -3.91 -14.88
CA GLN A 26 -20.20 -3.03 -14.07
C GLN A 26 -19.42 -1.87 -13.42
N LEU A 27 -18.23 -2.13 -12.91
CA LEU A 27 -17.37 -1.09 -12.31
C LEU A 27 -16.86 -0.11 -13.37
N LEU A 28 -16.45 -0.60 -14.55
CA LEU A 28 -16.00 0.26 -15.65
C LEU A 28 -17.12 1.10 -16.25
N MET A 29 -18.35 0.56 -16.30
CA MET A 29 -19.54 1.33 -16.68
C MET A 29 -19.84 2.46 -15.69
N LYS A 30 -19.68 2.24 -14.38
CA LYS A 30 -19.83 3.29 -13.36
C LYS A 30 -18.81 4.43 -13.54
N LEU A 31 -17.62 4.13 -14.06
CA LEU A 31 -16.62 5.14 -14.41
C LEU A 31 -16.88 5.84 -15.75
N GLY A 32 -17.95 5.47 -16.47
CA GLY A 32 -18.27 6.02 -17.79
C GLY A 32 -17.33 5.56 -18.90
N MET A 33 -16.56 4.49 -18.70
CA MET A 33 -15.54 4.03 -19.66
C MET A 33 -16.06 3.04 -20.69
N PHE A 34 -17.24 2.48 -20.49
CA PHE A 34 -17.93 1.65 -21.48
C PHE A 34 -19.18 2.37 -21.98
N ARG A 35 -19.29 2.49 -23.31
CA ARG A 35 -20.61 2.64 -23.96
C ARG A 35 -21.30 1.28 -23.92
N ARG A 36 -22.64 1.26 -23.93
CA ARG A 36 -23.45 0.03 -23.88
C ARG A 36 -23.19 -0.85 -25.11
N GLU A 37 -22.11 -1.60 -25.07
CA GLU A 37 -21.79 -2.68 -26.00
C GLU A 37 -22.22 -3.99 -25.32
N GLU A 38 -22.96 -4.83 -26.04
CA GLU A 38 -23.59 -6.02 -25.46
C GLU A 38 -22.57 -7.08 -25.03
N GLU A 39 -21.40 -7.13 -25.68
CA GLU A 39 -20.36 -8.12 -25.38
C GLU A 39 -18.95 -7.56 -25.63
N PRO A 40 -18.39 -6.81 -24.66
CA PRO A 40 -17.04 -6.27 -24.79
C PRO A 40 -15.99 -7.38 -24.72
N ASP A 41 -14.93 -7.24 -25.52
CA ASP A 41 -13.83 -8.20 -25.54
C ASP A 41 -13.27 -8.46 -24.13
N PRO A 42 -13.18 -9.73 -23.68
CA PRO A 42 -12.73 -10.03 -22.33
C PRO A 42 -11.30 -9.57 -22.01
N GLY A 43 -10.39 -9.62 -22.98
CA GLY A 43 -9.02 -9.15 -22.80
C GLY A 43 -8.97 -7.63 -22.61
N LEU A 44 -9.76 -6.90 -23.41
CA LEU A 44 -9.89 -5.45 -23.28
C LEU A 44 -10.50 -5.04 -21.94
N VAL A 45 -11.53 -5.75 -21.45
CA VAL A 45 -12.13 -5.48 -20.14
C VAL A 45 -11.08 -5.64 -19.03
N VAL A 46 -10.31 -6.72 -19.04
CA VAL A 46 -9.25 -6.99 -18.05
C VAL A 46 -8.18 -5.90 -18.09
N GLU A 47 -7.69 -5.54 -19.27
CA GLU A 47 -6.66 -4.51 -19.42
C GLU A 47 -7.17 -3.14 -18.95
N LEU A 48 -8.35 -2.74 -19.40
CA LEU A 48 -8.97 -1.48 -19.01
C LEU A 48 -9.27 -1.45 -17.52
N PHE A 49 -9.72 -2.55 -16.94
CA PHE A 49 -9.96 -2.67 -15.51
C PHE A 49 -8.69 -2.40 -14.71
N ARG A 50 -7.57 -3.05 -15.06
CA ARG A 50 -6.26 -2.85 -14.41
C ARG A 50 -5.80 -1.41 -14.49
N ARG A 51 -5.93 -0.76 -15.65
CA ARG A 51 -5.54 0.65 -15.83
C ARG A 51 -6.47 1.63 -15.09
N SER A 52 -7.73 1.27 -14.90
CA SER A 52 -8.75 2.16 -14.36
C SER A 52 -8.94 2.05 -12.86
N ALA A 53 -8.41 0.99 -12.22
CA ALA A 53 -8.49 0.80 -10.78
C ALA A 53 -7.90 1.98 -9.97
N VAL A 54 -6.88 2.65 -10.50
CA VAL A 54 -6.30 3.86 -9.89
C VAL A 54 -7.32 5.02 -9.81
N LYS A 55 -8.36 5.01 -10.64
CA LYS A 55 -9.46 5.98 -10.64
C LYS A 55 -10.70 5.50 -9.89
N MET A 56 -10.73 4.24 -9.44
CA MET A 56 -11.85 3.68 -8.69
C MET A 56 -11.80 4.12 -7.23
N SER A 57 -12.97 4.37 -6.65
CA SER A 57 -13.14 4.64 -5.23
C SER A 57 -13.37 3.36 -4.44
N CYS A 58 -12.78 3.27 -3.26
CA CYS A 58 -13.07 2.22 -2.29
C CYS A 58 -14.55 2.22 -1.91
N GLY A 59 -15.16 1.03 -1.82
CA GLY A 59 -16.55 0.88 -1.40
C GLY A 59 -16.80 1.13 0.09
N ASP A 60 -15.73 1.23 0.89
CA ASP A 60 -15.80 1.38 2.35
C ASP A 60 -15.33 2.78 2.79
N CYS A 61 -14.05 3.12 2.58
CA CYS A 61 -13.52 4.43 2.99
C CYS A 61 -13.59 5.53 1.91
N SER A 62 -14.18 5.25 0.74
CA SER A 62 -14.28 6.18 -0.40
C SER A 62 -12.96 6.69 -1.00
N ARG A 63 -11.80 6.25 -0.52
CA ARG A 63 -10.49 6.64 -1.08
C ARG A 63 -10.36 6.18 -2.54
N VAL A 64 -9.85 7.07 -3.38
CA VAL A 64 -9.55 6.78 -4.80
C VAL A 64 -8.15 6.16 -4.93
N GLY A 65 -8.01 5.17 -5.81
CA GLY A 65 -6.73 4.51 -6.07
C GLY A 65 -6.67 3.09 -5.57
N LEU A 66 -7.50 2.21 -6.14
CA LEU A 66 -7.46 0.79 -5.81
C LEU A 66 -6.30 0.09 -6.50
N LYS A 67 -5.74 -0.90 -5.81
CA LYS A 67 -4.75 -1.83 -6.38
C LYS A 67 -5.48 -3.02 -7.00
N VAL A 68 -4.88 -3.61 -8.04
CA VAL A 68 -5.39 -4.80 -8.70
C VAL A 68 -4.33 -5.88 -8.61
N ASP A 69 -4.74 -7.05 -8.15
CA ASP A 69 -3.92 -8.25 -8.03
C ASP A 69 -4.65 -9.45 -8.65
N VAL A 70 -3.91 -10.52 -8.91
CA VAL A 70 -4.52 -11.81 -9.29
C VAL A 70 -5.08 -12.43 -8.00
N PRO A 71 -6.35 -12.86 -7.97
CA PRO A 71 -6.91 -13.57 -6.84
C PRO A 71 -6.10 -14.84 -6.67
N ARG A 72 -5.74 -15.15 -5.42
CA ARG A 72 -5.13 -16.46 -5.18
C ARG A 72 -6.18 -17.51 -5.46
N GLU A 73 -5.83 -18.44 -6.35
CA GLU A 73 -6.60 -19.66 -6.51
C GLU A 73 -6.44 -20.44 -5.21
N ASP A 74 -7.57 -20.92 -4.69
CA ASP A 74 -7.61 -21.82 -3.56
C ASP A 74 -7.10 -23.19 -4.06
N GLU A 75 -5.82 -23.27 -4.45
CA GLU A 75 -5.15 -24.51 -4.79
C GLU A 75 -5.00 -25.31 -3.49
N GLU A 76 -5.99 -26.17 -3.27
CA GLU A 76 -5.92 -27.46 -2.59
C GLU A 76 -4.73 -27.66 -1.61
N GLU A 77 -5.04 -27.33 -0.35
CA GLU A 77 -4.97 -28.29 0.77
C GLU A 77 -3.64 -28.52 1.50
N TRP A 78 -2.49 -28.01 1.04
CA TRP A 78 -1.21 -28.22 1.78
C TRP A 78 -0.57 -26.97 2.39
N ASP A 79 -1.10 -25.78 2.14
CA ASP A 79 -0.47 -24.54 2.62
C ASP A 79 -1.53 -23.58 3.14
N GLN A 80 -2.04 -23.85 4.35
CA GLN A 80 -2.90 -22.94 5.13
C GLN A 80 -2.14 -21.69 5.61
N ARG A 81 -1.30 -21.09 4.76
CA ARG A 81 -0.54 -19.89 5.10
C ARG A 81 -1.52 -18.76 5.34
N ARG A 82 -1.67 -18.40 6.61
CA ARG A 82 -2.39 -17.18 7.00
C ARG A 82 -1.78 -16.00 6.25
N VAL A 83 -2.63 -15.21 5.63
CA VAL A 83 -2.22 -14.02 4.88
C VAL A 83 -2.37 -12.79 5.74
N CYS A 84 -1.52 -11.79 5.49
CA CYS A 84 -1.64 -10.51 6.14
C CYS A 84 -2.94 -9.81 5.72
N LYS A 85 -3.74 -9.35 6.69
CA LYS A 85 -4.96 -8.58 6.41
C LYS A 85 -4.71 -7.29 5.63
N MET A 86 -3.52 -6.70 5.75
CA MET A 86 -3.20 -5.40 5.11
C MET A 86 -2.66 -5.52 3.70
N CYS A 87 -1.67 -6.40 3.48
CA CYS A 87 -0.97 -6.52 2.20
C CYS A 87 -1.22 -7.84 1.46
N ARG A 88 -1.99 -8.76 2.06
CA ARG A 88 -2.35 -10.07 1.50
C ARG A 88 -1.16 -10.95 1.13
N GLN A 89 0.05 -10.60 1.58
CA GLN A 89 1.24 -11.46 1.48
C GLN A 89 1.15 -12.59 2.52
N PRO A 90 1.74 -13.77 2.24
CA PRO A 90 1.76 -14.86 3.21
C PRO A 90 2.51 -14.40 4.47
N ILE A 91 1.98 -14.73 5.65
CA ILE A 91 2.71 -14.55 6.91
C ILE A 91 3.68 -15.74 7.03
N PRO A 92 4.99 -15.49 7.26
CA PRO A 92 5.97 -16.56 7.44
C PRO A 92 5.55 -17.54 8.53
N LEU A 93 5.78 -18.85 8.31
CA LEU A 93 5.38 -19.90 9.25
C LEU A 93 6.07 -19.74 10.59
N GLU A 94 7.35 -19.39 10.58
CA GLU A 94 8.16 -19.17 11.78
C GLU A 94 7.53 -18.08 12.68
N ARG A 95 6.88 -17.08 12.07
CA ARG A 95 6.15 -16.04 12.79
C ARG A 95 4.82 -16.54 13.36
N LEU A 96 4.14 -17.43 12.65
CA LEU A 96 2.89 -18.04 13.11
C LEU A 96 3.14 -19.06 14.22
N GLU A 97 4.27 -19.75 14.21
CA GLU A 97 4.71 -20.64 15.29
C GLU A 97 4.96 -19.86 16.59
N VAL A 98 5.60 -18.69 16.51
CA VAL A 98 5.86 -17.83 17.67
C VAL A 98 4.64 -17.01 18.07
N PHE A 99 3.86 -16.53 17.11
CA PHE A 99 2.66 -15.71 17.33
C PHE A 99 1.45 -16.29 16.57
N PRO A 100 0.82 -17.34 17.12
CA PRO A 100 -0.30 -18.04 16.48
C PRO A 100 -1.53 -17.20 16.21
N ASP A 101 -1.68 -16.03 16.84
CA ASP A 101 -2.83 -15.15 16.63
C ASP A 101 -2.55 -13.99 15.66
N THR A 102 -1.31 -13.83 15.20
CA THR A 102 -0.93 -12.70 14.33
C THR A 102 -1.64 -12.71 12.97
N ASP A 103 -2.33 -11.61 12.66
CA ASP A 103 -3.07 -11.40 11.40
C ASP A 103 -2.38 -10.42 10.44
N THR A 104 -1.18 -9.94 10.80
CA THR A 104 -0.38 -8.97 10.04
C THR A 104 1.08 -9.41 9.89
N CYS A 105 1.66 -9.22 8.71
CA CYS A 105 3.08 -9.52 8.47
C CYS A 105 3.98 -8.49 9.18
N VAL A 106 5.25 -8.84 9.38
CA VAL A 106 6.26 -7.99 10.06
C VAL A 106 6.30 -6.60 9.44
N ARG A 107 6.46 -6.51 8.11
CA ARG A 107 6.55 -5.24 7.38
C ARG A 107 5.34 -4.33 7.56
N CYS A 108 4.14 -4.92 7.65
CA CYS A 108 2.91 -4.16 7.87
C CYS A 108 2.76 -3.75 9.33
N ARG A 109 3.14 -4.61 10.27
CA ARG A 109 3.14 -4.28 11.70
C ARG A 109 4.14 -3.16 12.02
N GLU A 110 5.35 -3.21 11.49
CA GLU A 110 6.36 -2.15 11.63
C GLU A 110 5.86 -0.80 11.09
N LYS A 111 5.12 -0.79 9.98
CA LYS A 111 4.52 0.46 9.45
C LYS A 111 3.43 1.05 10.35
N LEU A 112 2.72 0.21 11.10
CA LEU A 112 1.71 0.67 12.06
C LEU A 112 2.36 1.15 13.36
N GLU A 113 3.40 0.45 13.82
CA GLU A 113 4.13 0.74 15.06
C GLU A 113 5.14 1.86 14.91
N SER A 114 5.55 2.16 13.67
CA SER A 114 6.42 3.28 13.32
C SER A 114 5.63 4.38 12.60
N PRO A 115 4.79 5.16 13.31
CA PRO A 115 4.41 6.47 12.82
C PRO A 115 5.68 7.33 12.84
N GLU A 116 6.29 7.52 11.67
CA GLU A 116 7.30 8.54 11.34
C GLU A 116 8.19 9.01 12.51
N ASP A 117 9.44 8.56 12.53
CA ASP A 117 10.58 9.10 13.29
C ASP A 117 10.27 10.42 14.01
N HIS A 118 9.83 10.32 15.28
CA HIS A 118 9.83 11.45 16.21
C HIS A 118 11.27 11.81 16.61
N ALA A 119 12.15 12.07 15.64
CA ALA A 119 13.21 13.03 15.85
C ALA A 119 12.52 14.39 15.88
N THR A 120 12.11 14.83 17.07
CA THR A 120 11.67 16.22 17.26
C THR A 120 12.78 17.10 16.69
N PRO A 121 12.52 17.87 15.62
CA PRO A 121 13.58 18.66 15.01
C PRO A 121 14.03 19.70 16.02
N ASP A 122 15.34 19.74 16.30
CA ASP A 122 15.91 20.77 17.16
C ASP A 122 15.71 22.13 16.49
N PHE A 123 14.84 22.96 17.07
CA PHE A 123 14.62 24.33 16.60
C PHE A 123 15.63 25.28 17.25
N CYS A 124 16.08 26.27 16.48
CA CYS A 124 16.95 27.29 17.03
C CYS A 124 16.19 28.17 18.05
N PRO A 125 16.69 28.33 19.29
CA PRO A 125 16.05 29.16 20.31
C PRO A 125 16.03 30.66 19.97
N LYS A 126 16.76 31.11 18.94
CA LYS A 126 16.81 32.52 18.52
C LYS A 126 15.83 32.88 17.42
N CYS A 127 15.63 32.00 16.44
CA CYS A 127 14.84 32.32 15.24
C CYS A 127 13.78 31.28 14.87
N GLY A 128 13.72 30.15 15.59
CA GLY A 128 12.76 29.08 15.32
C GLY A 128 13.05 28.25 14.08
N GLU A 129 14.18 28.46 13.40
CA GLU A 129 14.59 27.67 12.23
C GLU A 129 15.11 26.29 12.63
N ILE A 130 14.87 25.27 11.81
CA ILE A 130 15.37 23.90 12.06
C ILE A 130 16.91 23.91 12.02
N MET A 131 17.53 23.39 13.07
CA MET A 131 18.99 23.28 13.16
C MET A 131 19.49 22.18 12.21
N SER A 132 20.63 22.45 11.56
CA SER A 132 21.25 21.54 10.59
C SER A 132 22.60 21.05 11.09
N LEU A 133 22.95 19.80 10.77
CA LEU A 133 24.25 19.23 11.11
C LEU A 133 25.35 19.90 10.26
N SER A 134 26.30 20.58 10.90
CA SER A 134 27.43 21.24 10.24
C SER A 134 28.74 20.60 10.66
N THR A 135 29.65 20.40 9.71
CA THR A 135 31.00 19.88 9.97
C THR A 135 32.01 21.02 10.12
N GLY A 136 32.69 21.08 11.27
CA GLY A 136 33.80 22.02 11.48
C GLY A 136 35.11 21.44 10.96
N ARG A 137 35.85 22.18 10.13
CA ARG A 137 37.21 21.83 9.71
C ARG A 137 38.23 22.47 10.68
N GLY A 138 38.65 21.70 11.68
CA GLY A 138 39.78 22.04 12.56
C GLY A 138 40.78 20.89 12.52
N GLY A 139 42.08 21.20 12.34
CA GLY A 139 43.15 20.25 12.02
C GLY A 139 43.04 18.90 12.71
N GLY A 140 42.76 17.86 11.92
CA GLY A 140 42.91 16.45 12.30
C GLY A 140 41.62 15.64 12.47
N MET A 141 40.48 16.25 12.84
CA MET A 141 39.24 15.47 13.05
C MET A 141 37.97 16.28 12.77
N THR A 142 37.10 15.74 11.90
CA THR A 142 35.81 16.34 11.58
C THR A 142 34.89 16.29 12.80
N ARG A 143 34.52 17.46 13.32
CA ARG A 143 33.52 17.58 14.40
C ARG A 143 32.16 17.93 13.81
N TYR A 144 31.17 17.09 14.09
CA TYR A 144 29.77 17.37 13.77
C TYR A 144 29.16 18.21 14.90
N ARG A 145 28.54 19.33 14.55
CA ARG A 145 27.80 20.19 15.49
C ARG A 145 26.51 20.69 14.85
N MET A 146 25.45 20.80 15.63
CA MET A 146 24.20 21.42 15.17
C MET A 146 24.40 22.93 15.02
N ARG A 147 24.06 23.48 13.85
CA ARG A 147 24.15 24.92 13.56
C ARG A 147 22.86 25.38 12.88
N CYS A 148 22.34 26.49 13.38
CA CYS A 148 21.25 27.25 12.76
C CYS A 148 21.74 27.80 11.40
N PRO A 149 21.10 27.48 10.27
CA PRO A 149 21.54 27.99 8.97
C PRO A 149 21.29 29.50 8.81
N ARG A 150 20.36 30.08 9.57
CA ARG A 150 19.97 31.48 9.45
C ARG A 150 20.76 32.43 10.35
N CYS A 151 21.17 31.96 11.52
CA CYS A 151 21.72 32.76 12.60
C CYS A 151 23.10 32.28 13.06
N GLY A 152 23.56 31.17 12.50
CA GLY A 152 24.78 30.47 12.85
C GLY A 152 25.94 30.90 11.99
#